data_AF-A0A4S4KRJ8-F1
#
_entry.id   AF-A0A4S4KRJ8-F1
#
_cell.length_a   1.000
_cell.length_b   1.000
_cell.length_c   1.000
_cell.angle_alpha   90.00
_cell.angle_beta   90.00
_cell.angle_gamma   90.00
#
_symmetry.space_group_name_H-M   'P 1'
#
loop_
_entity.id
_entity.type
_entity.pdbx_description
1 polymer ?
#
loop_
_entity_poly.entity_id
_entity_poly.type
_entity_poly.pdbx_seq_one_letter_code
_entity_poly.pdbx_strand_id
1 'polypeptide(L)'
;MSYDGVLHLMSPLKGGLWTQPSATLRGGFRYLTVASTAAGEVSISNVSAAISFMPHVQNLRDYSGYFYAADPIFHDKDFLTKIWYSGAYTVQTNTVPLYTGRQVPFVSSPGWQNNATLGVAGPIIVDGAKRDRAVWPGDMGVAVPTQFVSTNDLLPTRNALSTMFAAINPVTGALPESGPPLSQLGSDTYHMWTLIGTHNYFLYSGDAVWLEGVWTNFTKAVGYVLGKVDDSGLMNVTGLRDWARLGGGGHNAEGNALLYKV
;
A
#
# COMPACT_ATOMS: atom_id res chain seq x y z
N MET A 1 -18.19 12.95 -4.27
CA MET A 1 -17.54 12.11 -3.23
C MET A 1 -17.87 10.66 -3.55
N SER A 2 -16.87 9.81 -3.78
CA SER A 2 -17.07 8.37 -3.96
C SER A 2 -17.15 7.69 -2.60
N TYR A 3 -18.08 6.76 -2.40
CA TYR A 3 -18.26 6.05 -1.13
C TYR A 3 -18.78 4.62 -1.30
N ASP A 4 -18.33 3.77 -0.38
CA ASP A 4 -18.83 2.40 -0.25
C ASP A 4 -20.25 2.43 0.31
N GLY A 5 -21.17 1.75 -0.37
CA GLY A 5 -22.56 1.63 0.06
C GLY A 5 -22.82 0.59 1.15
N VAL A 6 -24.09 0.27 1.34
CA VAL A 6 -24.53 -0.90 2.10
C VAL A 6 -24.50 -2.12 1.18
N LEU A 7 -24.11 -3.28 1.72
CA LEU A 7 -24.30 -4.53 0.98
C LEU A 7 -25.73 -5.01 1.24
N HIS A 8 -26.57 -4.93 0.23
CA HIS A 8 -27.98 -5.25 0.36
C HIS A 8 -28.23 -6.77 0.31
N LEU A 9 -29.03 -7.25 1.25
CA LEU A 9 -29.60 -8.60 1.21
C LEU A 9 -31.07 -8.48 0.83
N MET A 10 -31.46 -9.17 -0.24
CA MET A 10 -32.82 -9.09 -0.76
C MET A 10 -33.78 -9.97 0.06
N SER A 11 -34.98 -9.44 0.32
CA SER A 11 -36.09 -10.18 0.92
C SER A 11 -36.75 -11.11 -0.12
N PRO A 12 -37.29 -12.28 0.25
CA PRO A 12 -37.31 -12.86 1.60
C PRO A 12 -35.92 -13.38 2.01
N LEU A 13 -35.48 -13.00 3.22
CA LEU A 13 -34.28 -13.57 3.80
C LEU A 13 -34.54 -15.06 4.10
N LYS A 14 -33.59 -15.91 3.72
CA LYS A 14 -33.63 -17.33 4.06
C LYS A 14 -32.79 -17.56 5.32
N GLY A 15 -33.29 -18.37 6.24
CA GLY A 15 -32.49 -18.83 7.38
C GLY A 15 -31.28 -19.64 6.90
N GLY A 16 -30.10 -19.35 7.44
CA GLY A 16 -28.86 -20.04 7.10
C GLY A 16 -27.62 -19.19 7.31
N LEU A 17 -26.46 -19.78 7.03
CA LEU A 17 -25.18 -19.07 7.02
C LEU A 17 -25.13 -18.14 5.80
N TRP A 18 -24.83 -16.87 6.05
CA TRP A 18 -24.52 -15.91 5.01
C TRP A 18 -23.09 -15.41 5.17
N THR A 19 -22.34 -15.42 4.07
CA THR A 19 -20.96 -14.92 4.02
C THR A 19 -20.88 -13.81 2.99
N GLN A 20 -20.24 -12.70 3.34
CA GLN A 20 -20.00 -11.61 2.40
C GLN A 20 -19.17 -12.11 1.19
N PRO A 21 -19.59 -11.84 -0.05
CA PRO A 21 -18.80 -12.16 -1.23
C PRO A 21 -17.42 -11.50 -1.18
N SER A 22 -16.37 -12.24 -1.52
CA SER A 22 -14.98 -11.75 -1.52
C SER A 22 -14.79 -10.50 -2.38
N ALA A 23 -15.50 -10.42 -3.52
CA ALA A 23 -15.46 -9.24 -4.39
C ALA A 23 -15.96 -7.95 -3.72
N THR A 24 -16.76 -8.07 -2.65
CA THR A 24 -17.24 -6.95 -1.84
C THR A 24 -16.51 -6.83 -0.50
N LEU A 25 -15.30 -7.38 -0.38
CA LEU A 25 -14.43 -7.23 0.79
C LEU A 25 -14.46 -5.77 1.29
N ARG A 26 -14.74 -5.57 2.59
CA ARG A 26 -14.85 -4.22 3.18
C ARG A 26 -13.50 -3.54 3.40
N GLY A 27 -12.41 -4.31 3.38
CA GLY A 27 -11.09 -3.82 3.74
C GLY A 27 -10.97 -3.60 5.24
N GLY A 28 -10.16 -2.62 5.66
CA GLY A 28 -9.96 -2.30 7.07
C GLY A 28 -11.19 -1.63 7.71
N PHE A 29 -11.73 -2.23 8.77
CA PHE A 29 -12.78 -1.65 9.62
C PHE A 29 -12.65 -2.13 11.07
N ARG A 30 -13.21 -1.33 11.99
CA ARG A 30 -13.33 -1.66 13.42
C ARG A 30 -14.77 -1.88 13.86
N TYR A 31 -15.73 -1.24 13.20
CA TYR A 31 -17.14 -1.28 13.54
C TYR A 31 -17.95 -1.83 12.35
N LEU A 32 -18.89 -2.72 12.64
CA LEU A 32 -19.86 -3.25 11.67
C LEU A 32 -21.25 -2.73 12.02
N THR A 33 -21.88 -2.05 11.07
CA THR A 33 -23.27 -1.62 11.19
C THR A 33 -24.16 -2.54 10.38
N VAL A 34 -25.20 -3.09 11.01
CA VAL A 34 -26.27 -3.84 10.36
C VAL A 34 -27.58 -3.12 10.57
N ALA A 35 -28.34 -2.91 9.51
CA ALA A 35 -29.64 -2.24 9.54
C ALA A 35 -30.68 -3.09 8.82
N SER A 36 -31.88 -3.18 9.40
CA SER A 36 -33.05 -3.80 8.76
C SER A 36 -34.03 -2.70 8.36
N THR A 37 -34.50 -2.77 7.12
CA THR A 37 -35.63 -1.96 6.62
C THR A 37 -36.90 -2.80 6.46
N ALA A 38 -36.88 -4.06 6.91
CA ALA A 38 -38.03 -4.95 6.83
C ALA A 38 -39.03 -4.65 7.94
N ALA A 39 -40.33 -4.86 7.66
CA ALA A 39 -41.38 -4.77 8.68
C ALA A 39 -41.36 -5.97 9.66
N GLY A 40 -40.77 -7.09 9.26
CA GLY A 40 -40.65 -8.30 10.07
C GLY A 40 -39.36 -8.35 10.89
N GLU A 41 -39.37 -9.20 11.92
CA GLU A 41 -38.21 -9.42 12.77
C GLU A 41 -37.07 -10.10 12.01
N VAL A 42 -35.84 -9.65 12.28
CA VAL A 42 -34.61 -10.26 11.75
C VAL A 42 -33.76 -10.71 12.93
N SER A 43 -33.47 -12.01 13.01
CA SER A 43 -32.55 -12.57 14.00
C SER A 43 -31.17 -12.77 13.39
N ILE A 44 -30.14 -12.28 14.06
CA ILE A 44 -28.73 -12.44 13.67
C ILE A 44 -28.00 -13.11 14.81
N SER A 45 -27.23 -14.16 14.52
CA SER A 45 -26.40 -14.87 15.49
C SER A 45 -25.07 -15.28 14.85
N ASN A 46 -24.11 -15.71 15.66
CA ASN A 46 -22.81 -16.24 15.21
C ASN A 46 -22.04 -15.31 14.26
N VAL A 47 -22.02 -14.00 14.56
CA VAL A 47 -21.26 -13.02 13.78
C VAL A 47 -19.77 -13.22 14.00
N SER A 48 -19.02 -13.39 12.90
CA SER A 48 -17.56 -13.49 12.92
C SER A 48 -16.95 -12.63 11.80
N ALA A 49 -15.70 -12.23 11.98
CA ALA A 49 -14.92 -11.50 10.99
C ALA A 49 -13.63 -12.28 10.69
N ALA A 50 -13.43 -12.67 9.43
CA ALA A 50 -12.21 -13.32 8.99
C ALA A 50 -11.10 -12.28 8.78
N ILE A 51 -9.91 -12.54 9.33
CA ILE A 51 -8.71 -11.77 9.03
C ILE A 51 -8.15 -12.22 7.69
N SER A 52 -7.95 -11.29 6.76
CA SER A 52 -7.52 -11.58 5.38
C SER A 52 -6.19 -10.92 4.99
N PHE A 53 -5.55 -10.18 5.88
CA PHE A 53 -4.22 -9.59 5.64
C PHE A 53 -3.11 -10.59 6.01
N MET A 54 -1.92 -10.40 5.44
CA MET A 54 -0.77 -11.33 5.53
C MET A 54 -1.15 -12.81 5.30
N PRO A 55 -1.72 -13.15 4.12
CA PRO A 55 -2.28 -14.48 3.88
C PRO A 55 -1.23 -15.62 3.92
N HIS A 56 0.06 -15.29 3.88
CA HIS A 56 1.17 -16.23 3.93
C HIS A 56 1.70 -16.50 5.34
N VAL A 57 1.20 -15.79 6.37
CA VAL A 57 1.66 -15.93 7.75
C VAL A 57 0.59 -16.64 8.59
N GLN A 58 0.96 -17.77 9.19
CA GLN A 58 0.03 -18.57 10.01
C GLN A 58 -0.24 -17.94 11.38
N ASN A 59 0.81 -17.45 12.06
CA ASN A 59 0.69 -16.80 13.37
C ASN A 59 0.95 -15.30 13.23
N LEU A 60 -0.12 -14.51 13.13
CA LEU A 60 -0.03 -13.05 13.00
C LEU A 60 0.52 -12.33 14.24
N ARG A 61 0.80 -13.04 15.34
CA ARG A 61 1.43 -12.49 16.55
C ARG A 61 2.94 -12.75 16.61
N ASP A 62 3.47 -13.53 15.67
CA ASP A 62 4.87 -13.93 15.64
C ASP A 62 5.75 -12.85 15.01
N TYR A 63 5.86 -11.71 15.70
CA TYR A 63 6.70 -10.60 15.25
C TYR A 63 8.17 -11.00 15.47
N SER A 64 9.05 -10.62 14.55
CA SER A 64 10.48 -10.90 14.67
C SER A 64 11.20 -9.80 15.46
N GLY A 65 10.67 -8.57 15.42
CA GLY A 65 11.13 -7.44 16.21
C GLY A 65 10.19 -7.13 17.38
N TYR A 66 10.78 -6.63 18.46
CA TYR A 66 10.08 -6.24 19.68
C TYR A 66 10.64 -4.91 20.18
N PHE A 67 9.77 -4.05 20.69
CA PHE A 67 10.16 -2.79 21.28
C PHE A 67 9.41 -2.60 22.59
N TYR A 68 10.13 -2.15 23.61
CA TYR A 68 9.56 -1.75 24.88
C TYR A 68 10.30 -0.53 25.40
N ALA A 69 9.53 0.52 25.69
CA ALA A 69 10.02 1.70 26.38
C ALA A 69 8.93 2.25 27.29
N ALA A 70 9.33 2.61 28.51
CA ALA A 70 8.50 3.33 29.46
C ALA A 70 8.92 4.80 29.52
N ASP A 71 7.96 5.71 29.43
CA ASP A 71 8.15 7.13 29.74
C ASP A 71 7.72 7.37 31.19
N PRO A 72 8.67 7.67 32.11
CA PRO A 72 8.35 7.82 33.53
C PRO A 72 7.57 9.11 33.86
N ILE A 73 7.54 10.09 32.94
CA ILE A 73 6.95 11.41 33.16
C ILE A 73 5.63 11.57 32.40
N PHE A 74 5.47 10.90 31.26
CA PHE A 74 4.20 10.91 30.52
C PHE A 74 3.10 10.12 31.24
N HIS A 75 1.85 10.59 31.13
CA HIS A 75 0.71 10.01 31.87
C HIS A 75 0.40 8.57 31.45
N ASP A 76 0.69 8.22 30.20
CA ASP A 76 0.66 6.84 29.69
C ASP A 76 2.09 6.32 29.56
N LYS A 77 2.57 5.64 30.60
CA LYS A 77 3.96 5.17 30.67
C LYS A 77 4.35 4.31 29.47
N ASP A 78 3.42 3.55 28.91
CA ASP A 78 3.68 2.64 27.79
C ASP A 78 3.36 3.28 26.42
N PHE A 79 3.18 4.60 26.34
CA PHE A 79 2.75 5.28 25.12
C PHE A 79 3.67 5.02 23.92
N LEU A 80 4.99 5.06 24.14
CA LEU A 80 5.97 4.77 23.08
C LEU A 80 5.86 3.33 22.58
N THR A 81 5.67 2.38 23.49
CA THR A 81 5.42 0.97 23.17
C THR A 81 4.14 0.83 22.35
N LYS A 82 3.06 1.50 22.75
CA LYS A 82 1.78 1.49 22.04
C LYS A 82 1.89 2.07 20.63
N ILE A 83 2.64 3.16 20.44
CA ILE A 83 2.90 3.73 19.12
C ILE A 83 3.62 2.72 18.23
N TRP A 84 4.66 2.07 18.76
CA TRP A 84 5.45 1.10 17.98
C TRP A 84 4.58 -0.07 17.48
N TYR A 85 3.80 -0.69 18.38
CA TYR A 85 2.92 -1.79 18.00
C TYR A 85 1.75 -1.34 17.11
N SER A 86 1.27 -0.09 17.25
CA SER A 86 0.25 0.47 16.35
C SER A 86 0.80 0.67 14.93
N GLY A 87 2.05 1.13 14.79
CA GLY A 87 2.72 1.27 13.50
C GLY A 87 2.96 -0.09 12.84
N ALA A 88 3.48 -1.05 13.58
CA ALA A 88 3.67 -2.41 13.10
C ALA A 88 2.35 -3.07 12.66
N TYR A 89 1.29 -2.96 13.47
CA TYR A 89 -0.03 -3.48 13.12
C TYR A 89 -0.61 -2.78 11.88
N THR A 90 -0.39 -1.46 11.72
CA THR A 90 -0.84 -0.72 10.53
C THR A 90 -0.23 -1.31 9.25
N VAL A 91 1.09 -1.48 9.23
CA VAL A 91 1.80 -2.11 8.10
C VAL A 91 1.34 -3.56 7.89
N GLN A 92 1.12 -4.30 8.98
CA GLN A 92 0.57 -5.65 8.94
C GLN A 92 -0.76 -5.72 8.18
N THR A 93 -1.70 -4.83 8.53
CA THR A 93 -3.03 -4.78 7.90
C THR A 93 -3.00 -4.37 6.43
N ASN A 94 -1.94 -3.68 6.01
CA ASN A 94 -1.70 -3.21 4.65
C ASN A 94 -0.97 -4.24 3.76
N THR A 95 -0.62 -5.42 4.29
CA THR A 95 -0.15 -6.55 3.46
C THR A 95 -1.34 -7.41 3.05
N VAL A 96 -1.70 -7.42 1.77
CA VAL A 96 -2.97 -7.99 1.29
C VAL A 96 -2.78 -9.08 0.21
N PRO A 97 -3.77 -9.96 -0.02
CA PRO A 97 -3.75 -10.92 -1.12
C PRO A 97 -3.81 -10.22 -2.49
N LEU A 98 -3.16 -10.80 -3.50
CA LEU A 98 -2.98 -10.20 -4.84
C LEU A 98 -4.28 -9.75 -5.52
N TYR A 99 -5.36 -10.54 -5.38
CA TYR A 99 -6.63 -10.34 -6.09
C TYR A 99 -7.65 -9.58 -5.26
N THR A 100 -7.19 -8.64 -4.45
CA THR A 100 -8.05 -7.86 -3.54
C THR A 100 -7.92 -6.36 -3.74
N GLY A 101 -7.40 -5.91 -4.88
CA GLY A 101 -7.28 -4.50 -5.21
C GLY A 101 -8.63 -3.85 -5.43
N ARG A 102 -8.71 -2.54 -5.19
CA ARG A 102 -9.91 -1.74 -5.48
C ARG A 102 -10.10 -1.61 -6.98
N GLN A 103 -11.27 -1.99 -7.51
CA GLN A 103 -11.53 -1.91 -8.95
C GLN A 103 -11.35 -0.50 -9.52
N VAL A 104 -10.73 -0.43 -10.71
CA VAL A 104 -10.58 0.77 -11.53
C VAL A 104 -10.96 0.41 -12.97
N PRO A 105 -11.90 1.11 -13.63
CA PRO A 105 -12.70 2.24 -13.14
C PRO A 105 -13.49 1.91 -11.87
N PHE A 106 -13.59 2.89 -10.96
CA PHE A 106 -14.30 2.69 -9.70
C PHE A 106 -15.78 2.39 -9.95
N VAL A 107 -16.33 1.44 -9.17
CA VAL A 107 -17.78 1.23 -9.11
C VAL A 107 -18.45 2.54 -8.70
N SER A 108 -19.50 2.92 -9.42
CA SER A 108 -20.27 4.13 -9.12
C SER A 108 -20.84 4.06 -7.71
N SER A 109 -20.84 5.21 -7.03
CA SER A 109 -21.39 5.27 -5.67
C SER A 109 -22.93 5.29 -5.69
N PRO A 110 -23.59 4.60 -4.74
CA PRO A 110 -23.02 3.76 -3.69
C PRO A 110 -22.50 2.42 -4.24
N GLY A 111 -21.24 2.07 -4.01
CA GLY A 111 -20.71 0.82 -4.53
C GLY A 111 -19.21 0.65 -4.41
N TRP A 112 -18.78 -0.61 -4.34
CA TRP A 112 -17.38 -0.98 -4.41
C TRP A 112 -17.17 -2.41 -4.85
N GLN A 113 -15.98 -2.66 -5.39
CA GLN A 113 -15.44 -3.98 -5.56
C GLN A 113 -13.95 -3.98 -5.24
N ASN A 114 -13.53 -4.98 -4.47
CA ASN A 114 -12.15 -5.23 -4.06
C ASN A 114 -11.69 -6.60 -4.58
N ASN A 115 -11.74 -6.79 -5.91
CA ASN A 115 -11.36 -8.01 -6.62
C ASN A 115 -10.43 -7.74 -7.83
N ALA A 116 -9.79 -6.57 -7.89
CA ALA A 116 -8.80 -6.27 -8.92
C ALA A 116 -7.45 -6.94 -8.60
N THR A 117 -6.65 -7.14 -9.64
CA THR A 117 -5.27 -7.65 -9.52
C THR A 117 -4.32 -6.51 -9.19
N LEU A 118 -3.58 -6.65 -8.09
CA LEU A 118 -2.70 -5.60 -7.55
C LEU A 118 -1.29 -5.56 -8.14
N GLY A 119 -0.90 -6.59 -8.87
CA GLY A 119 0.46 -6.67 -9.40
C GLY A 119 0.80 -8.02 -9.99
N VAL A 120 2.10 -8.25 -10.17
CA VAL A 120 2.63 -9.46 -10.81
C VAL A 120 2.81 -10.64 -9.85
N ALA A 121 2.82 -10.38 -8.53
CA ALA A 121 2.99 -11.39 -7.50
C ALA A 121 2.34 -10.96 -6.18
N GLY A 122 1.91 -11.94 -5.38
CA GLY A 122 1.32 -11.73 -4.05
C GLY A 122 2.04 -12.54 -2.96
N PRO A 123 1.83 -12.24 -1.66
CA PRO A 123 1.10 -11.08 -1.11
C PRO A 123 1.79 -9.76 -1.47
N ILE A 124 1.11 -8.63 -1.28
CA ILE A 124 1.61 -7.32 -1.71
C ILE A 124 1.24 -6.24 -0.68
N ILE A 125 2.15 -5.29 -0.47
CA ILE A 125 1.93 -4.15 0.42
C ILE A 125 1.17 -3.05 -0.33
N VAL A 126 0.18 -2.43 0.33
CA VAL A 126 -0.63 -1.32 -0.22
C VAL A 126 -0.63 -0.10 0.71
N ASP A 127 -1.06 1.05 0.19
CA ASP A 127 -1.27 2.29 0.93
C ASP A 127 -2.23 2.14 2.12
N GLY A 128 -3.35 1.45 1.92
CA GLY A 128 -4.41 1.39 2.91
C GLY A 128 -5.29 0.16 2.79
N ALA A 129 -5.50 -0.53 3.92
CA ALA A 129 -6.31 -1.73 4.00
C ALA A 129 -7.77 -1.51 3.61
N LYS A 130 -8.30 -0.29 3.73
CA LYS A 130 -9.67 0.04 3.31
C LYS A 130 -9.73 0.53 1.86
N ARG A 131 -8.98 1.60 1.56
CA ARG A 131 -8.80 2.23 0.25
C ARG A 131 -7.44 2.95 0.26
N ASP A 132 -6.81 3.19 -0.90
CA ASP A 132 -7.25 2.77 -2.23
C ASP A 132 -6.82 1.33 -2.58
N ARG A 133 -6.09 0.67 -1.67
CA ARG A 133 -5.60 -0.70 -1.82
C ARG A 133 -4.80 -0.81 -3.11
N ALA A 134 -3.76 0.00 -3.24
CA ALA A 134 -2.81 -0.04 -4.35
C ALA A 134 -1.37 0.13 -3.84
N VAL A 135 -0.41 -0.27 -4.67
CA VAL A 135 1.01 0.03 -4.39
C VAL A 135 1.24 1.52 -4.60
N TRP A 136 1.76 2.20 -3.58
CA TRP A 136 2.20 3.59 -3.67
C TRP A 136 3.64 3.68 -3.14
N PRO A 137 4.65 3.89 -4.02
CA PRO A 137 6.05 3.98 -3.64
C PRO A 137 6.36 5.00 -2.55
N GLY A 138 5.71 6.17 -2.55
CA GLY A 138 5.88 7.18 -1.49
C GLY A 138 5.53 6.62 -0.11
N ASP A 139 4.38 5.95 0.00
CA ASP A 139 3.91 5.28 1.22
C ASP A 139 4.85 4.14 1.63
N MET A 140 5.33 3.35 0.65
CA MET A 140 6.31 2.31 0.88
C MET A 140 7.61 2.85 1.49
N GLY A 141 8.04 4.05 1.11
CA GLY A 141 9.23 4.71 1.66
C GLY A 141 9.21 4.79 3.19
N VAL A 142 8.02 4.90 3.79
CA VAL A 142 7.81 4.94 5.25
C VAL A 142 7.45 3.56 5.82
N ALA A 143 6.64 2.79 5.08
CA ALA A 143 6.14 1.50 5.56
C ALA A 143 7.23 0.41 5.61
N VAL A 144 8.15 0.39 4.65
CA VAL A 144 9.15 -0.69 4.53
C VAL A 144 10.14 -0.74 5.70
N PRO A 145 10.72 0.37 6.18
CA PRO A 145 11.53 0.34 7.40
C PRO A 145 10.75 -0.18 8.62
N THR A 146 9.47 0.21 8.75
CA THR A 146 8.59 -0.29 9.82
C THR A 146 8.37 -1.80 9.68
N GLN A 147 8.13 -2.30 8.47
CA GLN A 147 7.98 -3.73 8.19
C GLN A 147 9.24 -4.51 8.56
N PHE A 148 10.41 -4.00 8.15
CA PHE A 148 11.71 -4.61 8.43
C PHE A 148 11.95 -4.79 9.94
N VAL A 149 11.77 -3.72 10.73
CA VAL A 149 12.08 -3.77 12.17
C VAL A 149 11.02 -4.47 13.02
N SER A 150 9.84 -4.75 12.47
CA SER A 150 8.73 -5.36 13.23
C SER A 150 8.45 -6.81 12.84
N THR A 151 8.05 -7.07 11.61
CA THR A 151 7.74 -8.42 11.12
C THR A 151 8.90 -9.04 10.36
N ASN A 152 9.83 -8.22 9.82
CA ASN A 152 10.89 -8.64 8.90
C ASN A 152 10.35 -9.42 7.69
N ASP A 153 9.10 -9.19 7.32
CA ASP A 153 8.45 -9.83 6.18
C ASP A 153 8.67 -8.98 4.92
N LEU A 154 9.77 -9.14 4.20
CA LEU A 154 10.09 -8.30 3.03
C LEU A 154 9.49 -8.82 1.70
N LEU A 155 8.81 -9.97 1.71
CA LEU A 155 8.18 -10.55 0.52
C LEU A 155 7.14 -9.62 -0.14
N PRO A 156 6.21 -8.98 0.60
CA PRO A 156 5.24 -8.06 0.01
C PRO A 156 5.89 -6.83 -0.64
N THR A 157 6.99 -6.35 -0.07
CA THR A 157 7.78 -5.24 -0.59
C THR A 157 8.44 -5.61 -1.91
N ARG A 158 9.10 -6.78 -1.97
CA ARG A 158 9.68 -7.31 -3.22
C ARG A 158 8.63 -7.37 -4.32
N ASN A 159 7.46 -7.92 -4.01
CA ASN A 159 6.37 -8.09 -4.97
C ASN A 159 5.80 -6.75 -5.46
N ALA A 160 5.71 -5.75 -4.58
CA ALA A 160 5.31 -4.39 -4.93
C ALA A 160 6.34 -3.73 -5.86
N LEU A 161 7.64 -3.79 -5.55
CA LEU A 161 8.70 -3.24 -6.39
C LEU A 161 8.78 -3.94 -7.75
N SER A 162 8.69 -5.28 -7.78
CA SER A 162 8.58 -6.06 -9.03
C SER A 162 7.42 -5.59 -9.89
N THR A 163 6.28 -5.25 -9.26
CA THR A 163 5.11 -4.73 -9.98
C THR A 163 5.39 -3.36 -10.59
N MET A 164 6.07 -2.47 -9.88
CA MET A 164 6.45 -1.16 -10.42
C MET A 164 7.42 -1.29 -11.60
N PHE A 165 8.45 -2.15 -11.49
CA PHE A 165 9.39 -2.38 -12.58
C PHE A 165 8.78 -3.11 -13.78
N ALA A 166 7.80 -4.00 -13.57
CA ALA A 166 7.08 -4.63 -14.66
C ALA A 166 6.25 -3.62 -15.49
N ALA A 167 5.87 -2.50 -14.88
CA ALA A 167 5.08 -1.43 -15.50
C ALA A 167 5.93 -0.24 -15.98
N ILE A 168 7.27 -0.34 -15.94
CA ILE A 168 8.17 0.71 -16.45
C ILE A 168 7.91 1.01 -17.92
N ASN A 169 8.00 2.29 -18.31
CA ASN A 169 7.99 2.65 -19.72
C ASN A 169 9.29 2.14 -20.38
N PRO A 170 9.22 1.19 -21.34
CA PRO A 170 10.42 0.56 -21.90
C PRO A 170 11.21 1.48 -22.82
N VAL A 171 10.65 2.62 -23.25
CA VAL A 171 11.34 3.61 -24.08
C VAL A 171 12.07 4.60 -23.19
N THR A 172 11.35 5.25 -22.28
CA THR A 172 11.87 6.39 -21.49
C THR A 172 12.54 5.97 -20.18
N GLY A 173 12.14 4.84 -19.58
CA GLY A 173 12.53 4.46 -18.22
C GLY A 173 11.62 5.01 -17.12
N ALA A 174 10.58 5.77 -17.46
CA ALA A 174 9.64 6.31 -16.47
C ALA A 174 8.91 5.18 -15.72
N LEU A 175 8.92 5.22 -14.39
CA LEU A 175 8.14 4.34 -13.52
C LEU A 175 6.77 4.97 -13.24
N PRO A 176 5.74 4.15 -12.99
CA PRO A 176 4.44 4.67 -12.59
C PRO A 176 4.47 5.29 -11.19
N GLU A 177 3.57 6.23 -10.95
CA GLU A 177 3.31 6.81 -9.63
C GLU A 177 2.67 5.81 -8.68
N SER A 178 1.78 4.95 -9.18
CA SER A 178 1.08 3.93 -8.40
C SER A 178 1.02 2.61 -9.16
N GLY A 179 0.97 1.50 -8.44
CA GLY A 179 0.70 0.18 -9.03
C GLY A 179 -0.72 0.04 -9.56
N PRO A 180 -1.00 -1.08 -10.26
CA PRO A 180 -2.34 -1.40 -10.71
C PRO A 180 -3.27 -1.68 -9.53
N PRO A 181 -4.59 -1.52 -9.73
CA PRO A 181 -5.24 -1.12 -10.98
C PRO A 181 -5.30 0.40 -11.21
N LEU A 182 -4.80 1.22 -10.27
CA LEU A 182 -4.74 2.67 -10.44
C LEU A 182 -3.79 3.09 -11.57
N SER A 183 -2.59 2.49 -11.61
CA SER A 183 -1.58 2.66 -12.67
C SER A 183 -1.34 4.13 -13.06
N GLN A 184 -1.28 5.02 -12.07
CA GLN A 184 -1.10 6.45 -12.31
C GLN A 184 0.33 6.74 -12.79
N LEU A 185 0.50 7.80 -13.57
CA LEU A 185 1.76 8.19 -14.21
C LEU A 185 2.02 9.69 -13.97
N GLY A 186 3.26 10.13 -14.17
CA GLY A 186 3.58 11.56 -14.19
C GLY A 186 3.94 12.16 -12.83
N SER A 187 4.55 11.35 -11.96
CA SER A 187 5.14 11.79 -10.70
C SER A 187 6.64 11.51 -10.70
N ASP A 188 7.44 12.56 -10.60
CA ASP A 188 8.89 12.41 -10.46
C ASP A 188 9.29 11.99 -9.03
N THR A 189 8.55 12.45 -8.03
CA THR A 189 8.79 12.09 -6.63
C THR A 189 8.50 10.62 -6.39
N TYR A 190 7.37 10.09 -6.84
CA TYR A 190 7.04 8.67 -6.69
C TYR A 190 7.90 7.75 -7.56
N HIS A 191 8.36 8.24 -8.73
CA HIS A 191 9.40 7.57 -9.51
C HIS A 191 10.67 7.35 -8.67
N MET A 192 11.18 8.42 -8.04
CA MET A 192 12.36 8.34 -7.16
C MET A 192 12.10 7.51 -5.90
N TRP A 193 10.91 7.56 -5.30
CA TRP A 193 10.54 6.70 -4.17
C TRP A 193 10.58 5.21 -4.51
N THR A 194 10.31 4.82 -5.77
CA THR A 194 10.49 3.42 -6.21
C THR A 194 11.97 3.03 -6.20
N LEU A 195 12.86 3.93 -6.65
CA LEU A 195 14.31 3.71 -6.66
C LEU A 195 14.88 3.63 -5.22
N ILE A 196 14.47 4.56 -4.36
CA ILE A 196 14.84 4.55 -2.94
C ILE A 196 14.30 3.30 -2.24
N GLY A 197 13.05 2.91 -2.54
CA GLY A 197 12.45 1.67 -2.03
C GLY A 197 13.22 0.43 -2.46
N THR A 198 13.75 0.42 -3.69
CA THR A 198 14.61 -0.65 -4.21
C THR A 198 15.92 -0.75 -3.42
N HIS A 199 16.57 0.39 -3.17
CA HIS A 199 17.76 0.44 -2.32
C HIS A 199 17.48 -0.07 -0.91
N ASN A 200 16.41 0.41 -0.25
CA ASN A 200 16.04 -0.02 1.09
C ASN A 200 15.72 -1.51 1.16
N TYR A 201 14.95 -2.03 0.19
CA TYR A 201 14.65 -3.46 0.11
C TYR A 201 15.93 -4.30 0.02
N PHE A 202 16.85 -3.94 -0.87
CA PHE A 202 18.11 -4.66 -1.01
C PHE A 202 18.98 -4.55 0.25
N LEU A 203 19.07 -3.35 0.84
CA LEU A 203 19.81 -3.12 2.09
C LEU A 203 19.30 -4.01 3.23
N TYR A 204 17.99 -4.22 3.31
CA TYR A 204 17.37 -5.02 4.38
C TYR A 204 17.36 -6.53 4.09
N SER A 205 17.26 -6.94 2.83
CA SER A 205 17.10 -8.35 2.44
C SER A 205 18.39 -9.03 1.97
N GLY A 206 19.32 -8.28 1.38
CA GLY A 206 20.46 -8.84 0.65
C GLY A 206 20.08 -9.64 -0.60
N ASP A 207 18.85 -9.49 -1.14
CA ASP A 207 18.34 -10.27 -2.27
C ASP A 207 18.98 -9.83 -3.61
N ALA A 208 20.21 -10.30 -3.83
CA ALA A 208 21.00 -10.00 -5.01
C ALA A 208 20.38 -10.57 -6.30
N VAL A 209 19.77 -11.76 -6.21
CA VAL A 209 19.14 -12.41 -7.37
C VAL A 209 17.98 -11.58 -7.90
N TRP A 210 17.13 -11.06 -7.01
CA TRP A 210 16.06 -10.15 -7.43
C TRP A 210 16.63 -8.85 -8.01
N LEU A 211 17.64 -8.26 -7.36
CA LEU A 211 18.25 -7.00 -7.81
C LEU A 211 18.85 -7.14 -9.22
N GLU A 212 19.61 -8.21 -9.46
CA GLU A 212 20.16 -8.55 -10.78
C GLU A 212 19.05 -8.66 -11.84
N GLY A 213 17.92 -9.26 -11.49
CA GLY A 213 16.76 -9.39 -12.38
C GLY A 213 16.12 -8.07 -12.78
N VAL A 214 16.16 -7.04 -11.92
CA VAL A 214 15.57 -5.72 -12.20
C VAL A 214 16.61 -4.64 -12.57
N TRP A 215 17.91 -4.97 -12.53
CA TRP A 215 19.00 -3.99 -12.62
C TRP A 215 18.96 -3.13 -13.88
N THR A 216 18.67 -3.73 -15.03
CA THR A 216 18.51 -3.01 -16.30
C THR A 216 17.37 -1.98 -16.25
N ASN A 217 16.25 -2.32 -15.60
CA ASN A 217 15.14 -1.39 -15.44
C ASN A 217 15.45 -0.31 -14.39
N PHE A 218 16.11 -0.68 -13.29
CA PHE A 218 16.57 0.26 -12.26
C PHE A 218 17.48 1.33 -12.85
N THR A 219 18.56 0.92 -13.54
CA THR A 219 19.51 1.85 -14.16
C THR A 219 18.87 2.73 -15.23
N LYS A 220 17.91 2.18 -16.00
CA LYS A 220 17.14 2.98 -16.97
C LYS A 220 16.25 4.03 -16.29
N ALA A 221 15.61 3.68 -15.17
CA ALA A 221 14.81 4.60 -14.39
C ALA A 221 15.66 5.68 -13.69
N VAL A 222 16.88 5.36 -13.25
CA VAL A 222 17.86 6.35 -12.80
C VAL A 222 18.21 7.31 -13.95
N GLY A 223 18.48 6.78 -15.14
CA GLY A 223 18.74 7.60 -16.34
C GLY A 223 17.59 8.53 -16.70
N TYR A 224 16.33 8.09 -16.54
CA TYR A 224 15.15 8.92 -16.78
C TYR A 224 15.12 10.17 -15.91
N VAL A 225 15.42 10.03 -14.61
CA VAL A 225 15.38 11.17 -13.67
C VAL A 225 16.62 12.06 -13.77
N LEU A 226 17.80 11.48 -14.02
CA LEU A 226 19.03 12.24 -14.26
C LEU A 226 18.95 13.07 -15.55
N GLY A 227 18.24 12.59 -16.57
CA GLY A 227 17.99 13.35 -17.81
C GLY A 227 17.15 14.62 -17.62
N LYS A 228 16.61 14.86 -16.40
CA LYS A 228 15.90 16.08 -16.04
C LYS A 228 16.77 17.10 -15.30
N VAL A 229 18.04 16.78 -15.04
CA VAL A 229 19.03 17.73 -14.53
C VAL A 229 19.44 18.66 -15.66
N ASP A 230 19.28 19.96 -15.47
CA ASP A 230 19.67 20.97 -16.45
C ASP A 230 21.03 21.62 -16.13
N ASP A 231 21.39 22.67 -16.86
CA ASP A 231 22.67 23.35 -16.74
C ASP A 231 22.92 23.97 -15.34
N SER A 232 21.89 24.08 -14.50
CA SER A 232 22.05 24.49 -13.10
C SER A 232 22.63 23.41 -12.19
N GLY A 233 22.67 22.15 -12.65
CA GLY A 233 23.02 20.98 -11.84
C GLY A 233 21.89 20.50 -10.93
N LEU A 234 20.70 21.10 -11.03
CA LEU A 234 19.49 20.69 -10.32
C LEU A 234 18.52 20.01 -11.27
N MET A 235 17.76 19.06 -10.71
CA MET A 235 16.65 18.44 -11.41
C MET A 235 15.49 19.42 -11.57
N ASN A 236 15.03 19.58 -12.81
CA ASN A 236 13.78 20.22 -13.16
C ASN A 236 12.60 19.24 -13.05
N VAL A 237 11.88 19.31 -11.94
CA VAL A 237 10.70 18.47 -11.68
C VAL A 237 9.58 18.85 -12.65
N THR A 238 9.18 17.88 -13.47
CA THR A 238 8.15 18.05 -14.52
C THR A 238 6.99 17.08 -14.33
N GLY A 239 7.20 15.97 -13.63
CA GLY A 239 6.14 15.09 -13.11
C GLY A 239 5.53 15.70 -11.86
N LEU A 240 4.49 16.51 -12.03
CA LEU A 240 3.92 17.39 -11.00
C LEU A 240 3.00 16.70 -9.99
N ARG A 241 2.72 15.40 -10.16
CA ARG A 241 1.82 14.68 -9.24
C ARG A 241 2.57 14.33 -7.97
N ASP A 242 2.11 14.88 -6.85
CA ASP A 242 2.72 14.65 -5.54
C ASP A 242 1.68 14.86 -4.43
N TRP A 243 1.47 13.84 -3.61
CA TRP A 243 0.32 13.82 -2.69
C TRP A 243 0.49 14.79 -1.52
N ALA A 244 -0.56 15.56 -1.25
CA ALA A 244 -0.63 16.52 -0.14
C ALA A 244 0.45 17.63 -0.15
N ARG A 245 1.05 17.92 -1.31
CA ARG A 245 1.96 19.04 -1.53
C ARG A 245 1.34 20.10 -2.44
N LEU A 246 1.71 21.36 -2.19
CA LEU A 246 1.35 22.51 -3.02
C LEU A 246 2.63 23.15 -3.55
N GLY A 247 2.62 23.64 -4.79
CA GLY A 247 3.75 24.38 -5.37
C GLY A 247 4.94 23.53 -5.80
N GLY A 248 4.72 22.25 -6.18
CA GLY A 248 5.74 21.39 -6.77
C GLY A 248 6.18 21.84 -8.18
N GLY A 249 7.10 21.08 -8.78
CA GLY A 249 7.70 21.38 -10.09
C GLY A 249 8.98 22.22 -10.00
N GLY A 250 9.65 22.43 -11.14
CA GLY A 250 10.87 23.23 -11.22
C GLY A 250 12.03 22.66 -10.39
N HIS A 251 12.98 23.54 -10.04
CA HIS A 251 14.10 23.22 -9.14
C HIS A 251 13.66 23.31 -7.67
N ASN A 252 12.74 22.43 -7.26
CA ASN A 252 12.30 22.39 -5.86
C ASN A 252 13.20 21.51 -4.99
N ALA A 253 13.18 21.80 -3.68
CA ALA A 253 14.06 21.16 -2.70
C ALA A 253 13.77 19.67 -2.50
N GLU A 254 12.49 19.26 -2.49
CA GLU A 254 12.09 17.87 -2.26
C GLU A 254 12.57 16.96 -3.38
N GLY A 255 12.28 17.30 -4.64
CA GLY A 255 12.72 16.52 -5.80
C GLY A 255 14.24 16.39 -5.87
N ASN A 256 14.98 17.47 -5.59
CA ASN A 256 16.45 17.43 -5.59
C ASN A 256 17.02 16.65 -4.39
N ALA A 257 16.38 16.69 -3.23
CA ALA A 257 16.78 15.87 -2.08
C ALA A 257 16.53 14.37 -2.33
N LEU A 258 15.42 14.03 -2.99
CA LEU A 258 15.17 12.66 -3.45
C LEU A 258 16.18 12.23 -4.50
N LEU A 259 16.51 13.09 -5.47
CA LEU A 259 17.51 12.77 -6.49
C LEU A 259 18.88 12.51 -5.87
N TYR A 260 19.30 13.31 -4.88
CA TYR A 260 20.56 13.09 -4.17
C TYR A 260 20.62 11.71 -3.48
N LYS A 261 19.47 11.16 -3.08
CA LYS A 261 19.37 9.86 -2.41
C LYS A 261 19.36 8.67 -3.39
N VAL A 262 18.94 8.89 -4.64
CA VAL A 262 18.91 7.90 -5.73
C VAL A 262 20.33 7.59 -6.20
#